data_AF-A0A833D9C0-F1
#
_entry.id   AF-A0A833D9C0-F1
#
_cell.length_a   1.000
_cell.length_b   1.000
_cell.length_c   1.000
_cell.angle_alpha   90.00
_cell.angle_beta   90.00
_cell.angle_gamma   90.00
#
_symmetry.space_group_name_H-M   'P 1'
#
loop_
_entity.id
_entity.type
_entity.pdbx_description
1 polymer ?
#
loop_
_entity_poly.entity_id
_entity_poly.type
_entity_poly.pdbx_seq_one_letter_code
_entity_poly.pdbx_strand_id
1 'polypeptide(L)'
;MFSTLSKRIAVPAAALAFALVAPAAEAQFQGPKTFRTVEGPDANSVVFLWDGNVQPGMAQEISQAFDQWKGRVNRVIFSINSLGGSVAEGDAVIRVFQDIKRTHRLDTHVGRGRQCGSMCVPLFMQGQERLGARTSSWLFHEIANFDNRGQLVTLLPERTDRFFNTYFKPFGVPDAWIASVKSQIKGNDLWQTGDDLIKAQANIITSPLENLNMRIVSNPQTPNQQISQPRQAPVPPSTSQTPNRPTQITQAPNRRPAQTGTGEETETQNQPRQRITQQQPPRQPVTQLPNNRRPAQTGTGDDNESEIEQQTERQTLRRLNPITGAGN
;
A
#
# COMPACT_ATOMS: atom_id res chain seq x y z
N MET A 1 44.50 -62.18 23.85
CA MET A 1 44.18 -61.93 25.28
C MET A 1 45.06 -60.79 25.75
N PHE A 2 44.51 -59.61 26.03
CA PHE A 2 44.86 -58.76 27.19
C PHE A 2 43.85 -57.62 27.24
N SER A 3 43.09 -57.64 28.32
CA SER A 3 42.09 -56.67 28.77
C SER A 3 42.78 -55.54 29.53
N THR A 4 42.31 -54.30 29.42
CA THR A 4 42.44 -53.17 30.38
C THR A 4 42.04 -51.87 29.68
N LEU A 5 41.49 -50.82 30.29
CA LEU A 5 40.79 -50.61 31.55
C LEU A 5 40.07 -49.25 31.36
N SER A 6 38.80 -49.17 31.72
CA SER A 6 38.00 -47.93 31.66
C SER A 6 38.52 -46.89 32.65
N LYS A 7 38.69 -45.64 32.20
CA LYS A 7 38.73 -44.45 33.07
C LYS A 7 37.62 -43.48 32.64
N ARG A 8 36.55 -43.44 33.44
CA ARG A 8 35.53 -42.39 33.37
C ARG A 8 36.03 -41.20 34.18
N ILE A 9 36.20 -40.05 33.53
CA ILE A 9 36.47 -38.77 34.19
C ILE A 9 35.12 -38.06 34.31
N ALA A 10 34.69 -37.82 35.55
CA ALA A 10 33.55 -36.98 35.86
C ALA A 10 33.95 -35.51 35.72
N VAL A 11 33.24 -34.76 34.89
CA VAL A 11 33.41 -33.31 34.74
C VAL A 11 32.31 -32.62 35.56
N PRO A 12 32.64 -31.65 36.43
CA PRO A 12 31.65 -30.95 37.25
C PRO A 12 30.82 -29.97 36.41
N ALA A 13 29.50 -29.97 36.67
CA ALA A 13 28.56 -29.04 36.06
C ALA A 13 28.71 -27.64 36.69
N ALA A 14 29.32 -26.71 35.96
CA ALA A 14 29.29 -25.29 36.27
C ALA A 14 28.02 -24.68 35.65
N ALA A 15 27.04 -24.32 36.48
CA ALA A 15 25.85 -23.60 36.07
C ALA A 15 26.18 -22.13 35.82
N LEU A 16 26.37 -21.74 34.54
CA LEU A 16 26.40 -20.34 34.13
C LEU A 16 24.96 -19.79 34.11
N ALA A 17 24.66 -18.88 35.03
CA ALA A 17 23.48 -18.04 34.97
C ALA A 17 23.69 -16.96 33.88
N PHE A 18 23.16 -17.21 32.68
CA PHE A 18 23.05 -16.17 31.65
C PHE A 18 21.91 -15.22 32.03
N ALA A 19 22.27 -13.99 32.38
CA ALA A 19 21.34 -12.88 32.51
C ALA A 19 20.68 -12.62 31.14
N LEU A 20 19.38 -12.88 31.04
CA LEU A 20 18.56 -12.60 29.87
C LEU A 20 18.41 -11.07 29.73
N VAL A 21 19.28 -10.45 28.93
CA VAL A 21 19.06 -9.09 28.44
C VAL A 21 17.92 -9.19 27.42
N ALA A 22 16.70 -8.81 27.82
CA ALA A 22 15.57 -8.72 26.91
C ALA A 22 15.91 -7.65 25.83
N PRO A 23 15.76 -7.96 24.53
CA PRO A 23 15.93 -6.94 23.51
C PRO A 23 14.88 -5.86 23.72
N ALA A 24 15.33 -4.60 23.68
CA ALA A 24 14.46 -3.44 23.73
C ALA A 24 13.42 -3.57 22.62
N ALA A 25 12.14 -3.56 23.03
CA ALA A 25 11.02 -3.52 22.11
C ALA A 25 11.17 -2.29 21.21
N GLU A 26 11.40 -2.51 19.92
CA GLU A 26 11.26 -1.47 18.91
C GLU A 26 9.83 -0.94 19.02
N ALA A 27 9.70 0.33 19.40
CA ALA A 27 8.43 1.01 19.51
C ALA A 27 7.72 0.95 18.16
N GLN A 28 6.67 0.13 18.08
CA GLN A 28 5.81 0.04 16.91
C GLN A 28 5.18 1.41 16.68
N PHE A 29 5.62 2.08 15.62
CA PHE A 29 4.99 3.30 15.15
C PHE A 29 3.56 2.95 14.68
N GLN A 30 2.57 3.09 15.56
CA GLN A 30 1.16 2.97 15.21
C GLN A 30 0.72 4.27 14.53
N GLY A 31 1.13 4.42 13.26
CA GLY A 31 0.44 5.33 12.36
C GLY A 31 -1.04 4.95 12.22
N PRO A 32 -1.88 5.84 11.65
CA PRO A 32 -3.27 5.51 11.35
C PRO A 32 -3.32 4.19 10.56
N LYS A 33 -4.21 3.27 10.97
CA LYS A 33 -4.27 1.91 10.39
C LYS A 33 -4.45 1.98 8.88
N THR A 34 -3.38 1.67 8.17
CA THR A 34 -3.26 1.64 6.71
C THR A 34 -3.97 0.44 6.10
N PHE A 35 -4.32 -0.55 6.93
CA PHE A 35 -4.89 -1.82 6.49
C PHE A 35 -6.27 -2.08 7.09
N ARG A 36 -7.19 -2.52 6.24
CA ARG A 36 -8.50 -3.03 6.66
C ARG A 36 -8.99 -4.12 5.70
N THR A 37 -9.92 -4.93 6.19
CA THR A 37 -10.62 -5.94 5.36
C THR A 37 -12.09 -5.57 5.22
N VAL A 38 -12.65 -5.78 4.04
CA VAL A 38 -14.08 -5.64 3.78
C VAL A 38 -14.57 -6.81 2.94
N GLU A 39 -15.84 -7.15 3.06
CA GLU A 39 -16.45 -8.15 2.17
C GLU A 39 -16.31 -7.73 0.70
N GLY A 40 -16.07 -8.72 -0.14
CA GLY A 40 -15.85 -8.54 -1.56
C GLY A 40 -17.11 -8.25 -2.38
N PRO A 41 -16.94 -8.06 -3.69
CA PRO A 41 -18.05 -7.87 -4.62
C PRO A 41 -19.01 -9.07 -4.67
N ASP A 42 -18.48 -10.27 -4.44
CA ASP A 42 -19.21 -11.53 -4.44
C ASP A 42 -19.10 -12.23 -3.06
N ALA A 43 -20.02 -13.16 -2.77
CA ALA A 43 -20.11 -13.81 -1.45
C ALA A 43 -18.86 -14.63 -1.07
N ASN A 44 -18.00 -14.95 -2.03
CA ASN A 44 -16.82 -15.79 -1.85
C ASN A 44 -15.51 -14.99 -1.96
N SER A 45 -15.57 -13.66 -1.81
CA SER A 45 -14.40 -12.79 -1.86
C SER A 45 -14.27 -11.86 -0.66
N VAL A 46 -13.02 -11.48 -0.38
CA VAL A 46 -12.65 -10.43 0.57
C VAL A 46 -11.74 -9.42 -0.12
N VAL A 47 -11.90 -8.14 0.21
CA VAL A 47 -10.97 -7.09 -0.20
C VAL A 47 -10.06 -6.72 0.96
N PHE A 48 -8.77 -6.80 0.70
CA PHE A 48 -7.69 -6.31 1.56
C PHE A 48 -7.32 -4.93 1.07
N LEU A 49 -7.72 -3.90 1.83
CA LEU A 49 -7.51 -2.50 1.50
C LEU A 49 -6.23 -2.03 2.19
N TRP A 50 -5.23 -1.63 1.40
CA TRP A 50 -3.97 -1.07 1.89
C TRP A 50 -3.78 0.36 1.38
N ASP A 51 -3.66 1.32 2.31
CA ASP A 51 -3.41 2.73 2.03
C ASP A 51 -2.19 3.22 2.79
N GLY A 52 -1.07 3.45 2.11
CA GLY A 52 0.17 3.90 2.70
C GLY A 52 1.40 3.15 2.20
N ASN A 53 2.56 3.47 2.80
CA ASN A 53 3.85 2.92 2.37
C ASN A 53 3.97 1.42 2.67
N VAL A 54 4.77 0.72 1.86
CA VAL A 54 5.22 -0.65 2.14
C VAL A 54 6.24 -0.58 3.26
N GLN A 55 5.85 -0.98 4.46
CA GLN A 55 6.63 -0.80 5.69
C GLN A 55 6.59 -2.04 6.59
N PRO A 56 7.60 -2.25 7.45
CA PRO A 56 7.67 -3.41 8.33
C PRO A 56 6.35 -3.71 9.05
N GLY A 57 5.89 -4.96 8.95
CA GLY A 57 4.64 -5.43 9.58
C GLY A 57 3.50 -5.65 8.60
N MET A 58 3.54 -5.05 7.41
CA MET A 58 2.55 -5.24 6.34
C MET A 58 2.32 -6.72 6.01
N ALA A 59 3.38 -7.51 5.87
CA ALA A 59 3.27 -8.95 5.57
C ALA A 59 2.56 -9.71 6.69
N GLN A 60 2.84 -9.37 7.95
CA GLN A 60 2.21 -9.97 9.11
C GLN A 60 0.71 -9.62 9.16
N GLU A 61 0.35 -8.37 8.92
CA GLU A 61 -1.05 -7.92 8.89
C GLU A 61 -1.85 -8.64 7.80
N ILE A 62 -1.30 -8.75 6.59
CA ILE A 62 -1.94 -9.46 5.47
C ILE A 62 -2.10 -10.94 5.80
N SER A 63 -1.07 -11.58 6.36
CA SER A 63 -1.14 -13.00 6.75
C SER A 63 -2.23 -13.24 7.81
N GLN A 64 -2.30 -12.39 8.84
CA GLN A 64 -3.29 -12.52 9.90
C GLN A 64 -4.71 -12.29 9.39
N ALA A 65 -4.91 -11.31 8.50
CA ALA A 65 -6.20 -11.13 7.83
C ALA A 65 -6.55 -12.36 6.99
N PHE A 66 -5.62 -12.90 6.22
CA PHE A 66 -5.86 -14.10 5.44
C PHE A 66 -6.27 -15.29 6.32
N ASP A 67 -5.63 -15.50 7.47
CA ASP A 67 -6.02 -16.55 8.40
C ASP A 67 -7.47 -16.43 8.90
N GLN A 68 -7.99 -15.22 9.04
CA GLN A 68 -9.38 -14.97 9.44
C GLN A 68 -10.39 -15.27 8.33
N TRP A 69 -9.99 -15.08 7.07
CA TRP A 69 -10.88 -15.17 5.91
C TRP A 69 -10.76 -16.49 5.13
N LYS A 70 -9.61 -17.18 5.18
CA LYS A 70 -9.29 -18.31 4.29
C LYS A 70 -10.28 -19.49 4.30
N GLY A 71 -11.05 -19.65 5.38
CA GLY A 71 -12.10 -20.67 5.48
C GLY A 71 -13.48 -20.27 4.93
N ARG A 72 -13.66 -19.01 4.53
CA ARG A 72 -14.96 -18.43 4.12
C ARG A 72 -14.98 -17.95 2.67
N VAL A 73 -13.83 -17.58 2.15
CA VAL A 73 -13.67 -17.05 0.79
C VAL A 73 -12.73 -17.94 -0.01
N ASN A 74 -12.85 -17.91 -1.33
CA ASN A 74 -11.89 -18.53 -2.25
C ASN A 74 -11.12 -17.49 -3.08
N ARG A 75 -11.45 -16.20 -2.93
CA ARG A 75 -10.85 -15.09 -3.64
C ARG A 75 -10.44 -13.96 -2.68
N VAL A 76 -9.23 -13.47 -2.85
CA VAL A 76 -8.70 -12.29 -2.15
C VAL A 76 -8.40 -11.22 -3.20
N ILE A 77 -8.91 -10.01 -2.97
CA ILE A 77 -8.63 -8.84 -3.80
C ILE A 77 -7.76 -7.91 -2.97
N PHE A 78 -6.50 -7.73 -3.36
CA PHE A 78 -5.59 -6.80 -2.70
C PHE A 78 -5.64 -5.44 -3.40
N SER A 79 -6.40 -4.51 -2.81
CA SER A 79 -6.53 -3.14 -3.30
C SER A 79 -5.49 -2.25 -2.62
N ILE A 80 -4.62 -1.66 -3.42
CA ILE A 80 -3.44 -0.94 -2.95
C ILE A 80 -3.41 0.51 -3.43
N ASN A 81 -3.12 1.41 -2.50
CA ASN A 81 -2.79 2.80 -2.72
C ASN A 81 -1.47 3.10 -1.99
N SER A 82 -0.35 3.11 -2.71
CA SER A 82 0.98 3.18 -2.09
C SER A 82 2.01 3.83 -3.01
N LEU A 83 2.90 4.66 -2.45
CA LEU A 83 4.09 5.15 -3.13
C LEU A 83 5.26 4.15 -3.09
N GLY A 84 5.05 2.98 -2.49
CA GLY A 84 6.06 1.95 -2.29
C GLY A 84 6.72 2.06 -0.91
N GLY A 85 7.99 1.69 -0.81
CA GLY A 85 8.71 1.65 0.47
C GLY A 85 9.77 0.55 0.53
N SER A 86 9.81 -0.17 1.65
CA SER A 86 10.83 -1.17 1.94
C SER A 86 10.81 -2.35 0.96
N VAL A 87 11.91 -2.56 0.23
CA VAL A 87 12.10 -3.75 -0.62
C VAL A 87 12.05 -5.04 0.19
N ALA A 88 12.66 -5.04 1.38
CA ALA A 88 12.70 -6.23 2.24
C ALA A 88 11.30 -6.62 2.75
N GLU A 89 10.46 -5.63 3.07
CA GLU A 89 9.07 -5.90 3.43
C GLU A 89 8.26 -6.34 2.21
N GLY A 90 8.45 -5.69 1.06
CA GLY A 90 7.80 -6.09 -0.17
C GLY A 90 8.07 -7.57 -0.51
N ASP A 91 9.31 -8.04 -0.32
CA ASP A 91 9.65 -9.45 -0.42
C ASP A 91 8.87 -10.36 0.54
N ALA A 92 8.69 -9.91 1.79
CA ALA A 92 7.91 -10.66 2.76
C ALA A 92 6.44 -10.74 2.36
N VAL A 93 5.84 -9.64 1.88
CA VAL A 93 4.47 -9.61 1.37
C VAL A 93 4.31 -10.53 0.16
N ILE A 94 5.27 -10.53 -0.78
CA ILE A 94 5.24 -11.44 -1.94
C ILE A 94 5.17 -12.89 -1.50
N ARG A 95 5.90 -13.30 -0.46
CA ARG A 95 5.81 -14.68 0.07
C ARG A 95 4.41 -14.99 0.58
N VAL A 96 3.79 -14.08 1.33
CA VAL A 96 2.39 -14.23 1.78
C VAL A 96 1.44 -14.35 0.59
N PHE A 97 1.64 -13.55 -0.47
CA PHE A 97 0.85 -13.67 -1.70
C PHE A 97 1.03 -15.02 -2.40
N GLN A 98 2.25 -15.60 -2.38
CA GLN A 98 2.44 -16.96 -2.90
C GLN A 98 1.72 -18.00 -2.04
N ASP A 99 1.70 -17.84 -0.72
CA ASP A 99 0.97 -18.73 0.19
C ASP A 99 -0.55 -18.65 -0.05
N ILE A 100 -1.10 -17.44 -0.21
CA ILE A 100 -2.51 -17.23 -0.59
C ILE A 100 -2.82 -17.94 -1.91
N LYS A 101 -1.99 -17.76 -2.94
CA LYS A 101 -2.20 -18.34 -4.27
C LYS A 101 -2.17 -19.87 -4.31
N ARG A 102 -1.66 -20.54 -3.28
CA ARG A 102 -1.70 -22.02 -3.22
C ARG A 102 -3.10 -22.56 -3.01
N THR A 103 -3.99 -21.79 -2.38
CA THR A 103 -5.33 -22.26 -1.99
C THR A 103 -6.45 -21.33 -2.44
N HIS A 104 -6.13 -20.09 -2.80
CA HIS A 104 -7.10 -19.05 -3.14
C HIS A 104 -6.68 -18.34 -4.42
N ARG A 105 -7.66 -17.74 -5.08
CA ARG A 105 -7.39 -16.77 -6.14
C ARG A 105 -6.93 -15.45 -5.51
N LEU A 106 -5.83 -14.88 -5.99
CA LEU A 106 -5.38 -13.54 -5.61
C LEU A 106 -5.49 -12.60 -6.80
N ASP A 107 -6.28 -11.55 -6.68
CA ASP A 107 -6.30 -10.44 -7.62
C ASP A 107 -5.74 -9.20 -6.96
N THR A 108 -5.21 -8.27 -7.76
CA THR A 108 -4.68 -7.00 -7.29
C THR A 108 -5.38 -5.83 -7.96
N HIS A 109 -5.56 -4.74 -7.23
CA HIS A 109 -6.38 -3.63 -7.67
C HIS A 109 -5.72 -2.28 -7.35
N VAL A 110 -5.68 -1.39 -8.34
CA VAL A 110 -5.36 0.03 -8.16
C VAL A 110 -6.50 0.84 -8.77
N GLY A 111 -7.29 1.45 -7.90
CA GLY A 111 -8.48 2.21 -8.27
C GLY A 111 -8.19 3.53 -9.00
N ARG A 112 -9.27 4.21 -9.40
CA ARG A 112 -9.19 5.52 -10.06
C ARG A 112 -8.62 6.56 -9.10
N GLY A 113 -7.66 7.36 -9.58
CA GLY A 113 -7.01 8.39 -8.76
C GLY A 113 -6.13 7.85 -7.62
N ARG A 114 -6.04 6.51 -7.47
CA ARG A 114 -5.12 5.85 -6.55
C ARG A 114 -3.76 5.69 -7.22
N GLN A 115 -2.74 5.47 -6.40
CA GLN A 115 -1.36 5.40 -6.85
C GLN A 115 -0.66 4.08 -6.50
N CYS A 116 0.26 3.65 -7.35
CA CYS A 116 1.12 2.51 -7.11
C CYS A 116 2.54 2.79 -7.60
N GLY A 117 3.40 3.22 -6.69
CA GLY A 117 4.80 3.57 -6.95
C GLY A 117 5.79 2.56 -6.42
N SER A 118 6.97 2.51 -7.05
CA SER A 118 8.14 1.81 -6.51
C SER A 118 7.85 0.35 -6.14
N MET A 119 8.07 -0.05 -4.88
CA MET A 119 7.80 -1.40 -4.38
C MET A 119 6.32 -1.81 -4.48
N CYS A 120 5.36 -0.88 -4.57
CA CYS A 120 3.96 -1.22 -4.83
C CYS A 120 3.79 -1.99 -6.15
N VAL A 121 4.54 -1.64 -7.20
CA VAL A 121 4.35 -2.22 -8.53
C VAL A 121 4.61 -3.74 -8.55
N PRO A 122 5.73 -4.25 -8.01
CA PRO A 122 5.91 -5.69 -7.83
C PRO A 122 4.82 -6.38 -7.00
N LEU A 123 4.28 -5.73 -5.96
CA LEU A 123 3.18 -6.28 -5.16
C LEU A 123 1.92 -6.41 -6.00
N PHE A 124 1.56 -5.34 -6.72
CA PHE A 124 0.45 -5.34 -7.66
C PHE A 124 0.61 -6.43 -8.72
N MET A 125 1.81 -6.66 -9.24
CA MET A 125 2.00 -7.70 -10.25
C MET A 125 1.84 -9.12 -9.74
N GLN A 126 1.77 -9.37 -8.42
CA GLN A 126 1.57 -10.73 -7.91
C GLN A 126 0.15 -11.28 -8.13
N GLY A 127 -0.82 -10.44 -8.49
CA GLY A 127 -2.18 -10.84 -8.79
C GLY A 127 -2.28 -11.71 -10.05
N GLN A 128 -3.17 -12.69 -10.02
CA GLN A 128 -3.54 -13.50 -11.18
C GLN A 128 -4.39 -12.68 -12.16
N GLU A 129 -5.25 -11.81 -11.64
CA GLU A 129 -5.82 -10.69 -12.38
C GLU A 129 -5.30 -9.37 -11.80
N ARG A 130 -4.87 -8.45 -12.67
CA ARG A 130 -4.21 -7.19 -12.31
C ARG A 130 -5.04 -6.02 -12.82
N LEU A 131 -5.87 -5.49 -11.93
CA LEU A 131 -6.90 -4.51 -12.23
C LEU A 131 -6.39 -3.10 -11.96
N GLY A 132 -6.14 -2.32 -13.01
CA GLY A 132 -5.60 -0.97 -12.89
C GLY A 132 -6.46 0.03 -13.62
N ALA A 133 -6.87 1.10 -12.93
CA ALA A 133 -7.60 2.18 -13.58
C ALA A 133 -6.73 2.96 -14.56
N ARG A 134 -7.29 3.37 -15.69
CA ARG A 134 -6.58 4.23 -16.65
C ARG A 134 -6.12 5.55 -16.01
N THR A 135 -6.86 6.09 -15.04
CA THR A 135 -6.51 7.30 -14.26
C THR A 135 -5.70 7.03 -12.98
N SER A 136 -5.21 5.81 -12.77
CA SER A 136 -4.27 5.56 -11.66
C SER A 136 -2.88 6.15 -11.98
N SER A 137 -2.10 6.45 -10.94
CA SER A 137 -0.74 6.99 -11.07
C SER A 137 0.32 5.96 -10.67
N TRP A 138 1.38 5.85 -11.45
CA TRP A 138 2.44 4.85 -11.30
C TRP A 138 3.79 5.56 -11.27
N LEU A 139 4.65 5.17 -10.34
CA LEU A 139 5.98 5.73 -10.19
C LEU A 139 7.03 4.63 -10.35
N PHE A 140 8.02 4.89 -11.19
CA PHE A 140 9.22 4.08 -11.35
C PHE A 140 10.44 4.94 -11.05
N HIS A 141 11.36 4.41 -10.25
CA HIS A 141 12.61 5.10 -9.92
C HIS A 141 13.70 4.08 -9.58
N GLU A 142 14.94 4.53 -9.47
CA GLU A 142 16.06 3.67 -9.07
C GLU A 142 15.96 3.25 -7.59
N ILE A 143 16.45 2.05 -7.28
CA ILE A 143 16.67 1.66 -5.88
C ILE A 143 17.72 2.58 -5.28
N ALA A 144 17.42 3.08 -4.09
CA ALA A 144 18.27 4.01 -3.37
C ALA A 144 18.38 3.65 -1.88
N ASN A 145 19.47 4.09 -1.26
CA ASN A 145 19.57 4.20 0.19
C ASN A 145 19.14 5.61 0.60
N PHE A 146 18.36 5.69 1.67
CA PHE A 146 17.95 6.94 2.30
C PHE A 146 18.49 6.99 3.73
N ASP A 147 18.76 8.19 4.23
CA ASP A 147 19.10 8.38 5.64
C ASP A 147 17.83 8.36 6.52
N ASN A 148 18.00 8.56 7.83
CA ASN A 148 16.88 8.59 8.78
C ASN A 148 15.96 9.83 8.62
N ARG A 149 16.31 10.79 7.76
CA ARG A 149 15.49 11.95 7.39
C ARG A 149 14.83 11.77 6.03
N GLY A 150 14.97 10.59 5.41
CA GLY A 150 14.44 10.30 4.08
C GLY A 150 15.21 10.99 2.96
N GLN A 151 16.43 11.50 3.21
CA GLN A 151 17.26 12.10 2.16
C GLN A 151 17.99 11.03 1.36
N LEU A 152 18.03 11.19 0.04
CA LEU A 152 18.75 10.30 -0.86
C LEU A 152 20.25 10.32 -0.51
N VAL A 153 20.80 9.17 -0.16
CA VAL A 153 22.23 8.99 0.13
C VAL A 153 22.96 8.43 -1.08
N THR A 154 22.41 7.39 -1.71
CA THR A 154 23.10 6.70 -2.82
C THR A 154 22.10 5.97 -3.71
N LEU A 155 22.29 6.08 -5.03
CA LEU A 155 21.59 5.28 -6.04
C LEU A 155 22.29 3.93 -6.23
N LEU A 156 21.53 2.87 -6.45
CA LEU A 156 22.02 1.48 -6.52
C LEU A 156 21.66 0.84 -7.87
N PRO A 157 22.29 1.25 -8.98
CA PRO A 157 21.91 0.83 -10.33
C PRO A 157 21.98 -0.69 -10.53
N GLU A 158 22.97 -1.40 -9.99
CA GLU A 158 23.01 -2.87 -10.13
C GLU A 158 21.87 -3.56 -9.37
N ARG A 159 21.38 -2.96 -8.28
CA ARG A 159 20.20 -3.45 -7.57
C ARG A 159 18.93 -3.15 -8.34
N THR A 160 18.81 -1.97 -8.95
CA THR A 160 17.71 -1.63 -9.86
C THR A 160 17.61 -2.65 -10.99
N ASP A 161 18.73 -2.98 -11.63
CA ASP A 161 18.79 -3.99 -12.70
C ASP A 161 18.28 -5.36 -12.23
N ARG A 162 18.76 -5.81 -11.07
CA ARG A 162 18.31 -7.06 -10.47
C ARG A 162 16.82 -7.02 -10.14
N PHE A 163 16.32 -5.89 -9.64
CA PHE A 163 14.92 -5.71 -9.27
C PHE A 163 13.98 -5.88 -10.46
N PHE A 164 14.27 -5.24 -11.60
CA PHE A 164 13.49 -5.45 -12.82
C PHE A 164 13.55 -6.91 -13.30
N ASN A 165 14.72 -7.54 -13.24
CA ASN A 165 14.87 -8.95 -13.60
C ASN A 165 14.08 -9.89 -12.66
N THR A 166 14.02 -9.58 -11.38
CA THR A 166 13.34 -10.42 -10.38
C THR A 166 11.83 -10.24 -10.40
N TYR A 167 11.33 -9.01 -10.51
CA TYR A 167 9.90 -8.74 -10.33
C TYR A 167 9.16 -8.43 -11.62
N PHE A 168 9.78 -7.93 -12.68
CA PHE A 168 9.07 -7.52 -13.90
C PHE A 168 9.13 -8.59 -14.97
N LYS A 169 10.33 -9.09 -15.27
CA LYS A 169 10.50 -10.09 -16.34
C LYS A 169 9.66 -11.37 -16.15
N PRO A 170 9.57 -11.97 -14.95
CA PRO A 170 8.78 -13.20 -14.78
C PRO A 170 7.28 -13.01 -15.02
N PHE A 171 6.79 -11.77 -14.98
CA PHE A 171 5.40 -11.42 -15.25
C PHE A 171 5.17 -10.99 -16.71
N GLY A 172 6.14 -11.22 -17.59
CA GLY A 172 6.04 -10.98 -19.02
C GLY A 172 6.05 -9.50 -19.40
N VAL A 173 6.67 -8.64 -18.60
CA VAL A 173 6.90 -7.24 -18.96
C VAL A 173 7.94 -7.18 -20.10
N PRO A 174 7.66 -6.51 -21.24
CA PRO A 174 8.56 -6.53 -22.39
C PRO A 174 9.95 -5.95 -22.10
N ASP A 175 11.01 -6.61 -22.58
CA ASP A 175 12.40 -6.17 -22.39
C ASP A 175 12.65 -4.75 -22.94
N ALA A 176 12.03 -4.41 -24.07
CA ALA A 176 12.12 -3.07 -24.66
C ALA A 176 11.51 -1.99 -23.74
N TRP A 177 10.39 -2.31 -23.10
CA TRP A 177 9.76 -1.41 -22.13
C TRP A 177 10.65 -1.24 -20.89
N ILE A 178 11.18 -2.35 -20.34
CA ILE A 178 12.11 -2.31 -19.20
C ILE A 178 13.35 -1.48 -19.54
N ALA A 179 13.95 -1.68 -20.71
CA ALA A 179 15.12 -0.91 -21.14
C ALA A 179 14.82 0.60 -21.24
N SER A 180 13.65 0.96 -21.80
CA SER A 180 13.19 2.36 -21.88
C SER A 180 13.01 2.98 -20.50
N VAL A 181 12.30 2.30 -19.59
CA VAL A 181 12.09 2.80 -18.22
C VAL A 181 13.43 2.95 -17.49
N LYS A 182 14.29 1.93 -17.55
CA LYS A 182 15.63 1.98 -16.95
C LYS A 182 16.48 3.14 -17.47
N SER A 183 16.31 3.53 -18.74
CA SER A 183 17.01 4.70 -19.28
C SER A 183 16.46 6.01 -18.72
N GLN A 184 15.14 6.10 -18.56
CA GLN A 184 14.46 7.31 -18.11
C GLN A 184 14.65 7.56 -16.61
N ILE A 185 14.69 6.52 -15.78
CA ILE A 185 14.78 6.64 -14.31
C ILE A 185 16.20 6.94 -13.80
N LYS A 186 17.23 6.97 -14.66
CA LYS A 186 18.60 7.27 -14.22
C LYS A 186 18.67 8.68 -13.64
N GLY A 187 18.76 8.78 -12.32
CA GLY A 187 18.70 10.04 -11.59
C GLY A 187 17.34 10.77 -11.65
N ASN A 188 16.26 10.09 -12.05
CA ASN A 188 14.93 10.70 -12.19
C ASN A 188 13.81 9.78 -11.66
N ASP A 189 12.69 10.41 -11.31
CA ASP A 189 11.43 9.74 -11.06
C ASP A 189 10.57 9.74 -12.33
N LEU A 190 10.18 8.57 -12.82
CA LEU A 190 9.28 8.41 -13.95
C LEU A 190 7.86 8.18 -13.47
N TRP A 191 7.01 9.19 -13.63
CA TRP A 191 5.57 9.08 -13.41
C TRP A 191 4.83 8.70 -14.70
N GLN A 192 3.92 7.74 -14.61
CA GLN A 192 3.06 7.29 -15.69
C GLN A 192 1.62 7.12 -15.20
N THR A 193 0.65 7.31 -16.08
CA THR A 193 -0.73 6.93 -15.81
C THR A 193 -0.95 5.45 -16.10
N GLY A 194 -2.04 4.87 -15.58
CA GLY A 194 -2.46 3.52 -15.97
C GLY A 194 -2.71 3.42 -17.47
N ASP A 195 -3.23 4.47 -18.11
CA ASP A 195 -3.43 4.53 -19.56
C ASP A 195 -2.11 4.47 -20.35
N ASP A 196 -1.05 5.11 -19.86
CA ASP A 196 0.29 5.03 -20.45
C ASP A 196 0.81 3.59 -20.41
N LEU A 197 0.66 2.88 -19.28
CA LEU A 197 1.08 1.49 -19.14
C LEU A 197 0.31 0.55 -20.08
N ILE A 198 -1.00 0.78 -20.23
CA ILE A 198 -1.87 0.00 -21.11
C ILE A 198 -1.49 0.22 -22.58
N LYS A 199 -1.36 1.48 -23.01
CA LYS A 199 -0.97 1.84 -24.38
C LYS A 199 0.43 1.35 -24.73
N ALA A 200 1.36 1.41 -23.79
CA ALA A 200 2.72 0.89 -23.96
C ALA A 200 2.79 -0.65 -23.96
N GLN A 201 1.65 -1.34 -23.76
CA GLN A 201 1.57 -2.79 -23.63
C GLN A 201 2.60 -3.33 -22.62
N ALA A 202 2.78 -2.61 -21.50
CA ALA A 202 3.78 -2.94 -20.49
C ALA A 202 3.51 -4.29 -19.80
N ASN A 203 2.30 -4.83 -19.95
CA ASN A 203 1.84 -6.04 -19.28
C ASN A 203 1.99 -5.97 -17.75
N ILE A 204 1.81 -4.77 -17.18
CA ILE A 204 1.69 -4.54 -15.74
C ILE A 204 0.21 -4.65 -15.34
N ILE A 205 -0.66 -3.94 -16.05
CA ILE A 205 -2.12 -4.02 -15.94
C ILE A 205 -2.64 -5.02 -16.99
N THR A 206 -3.39 -6.04 -16.56
CA THR A 206 -4.02 -7.01 -17.49
C THR A 206 -5.49 -6.73 -17.73
N SER A 207 -6.16 -6.10 -16.76
CA SER A 207 -7.59 -5.81 -16.82
C SER A 207 -7.81 -4.31 -16.55
N PRO A 208 -7.83 -3.47 -17.59
CA PRO A 208 -8.06 -2.04 -17.45
C PRO A 208 -9.39 -1.71 -16.79
N LEU A 209 -9.40 -0.77 -15.84
CA LEU A 209 -10.63 -0.15 -15.36
C LEU A 209 -10.89 1.15 -16.11
N GLU A 210 -12.05 1.23 -16.73
CA GLU A 210 -12.43 2.40 -17.53
C GLU A 210 -12.65 3.64 -16.65
N ASN A 211 -12.41 4.81 -17.24
CA ASN A 211 -12.56 6.09 -16.54
C ASN A 211 -14.02 6.55 -16.42
N LEU A 212 -14.93 5.91 -17.15
CA LEU A 212 -16.33 6.29 -17.19
C LEU A 212 -17.13 5.44 -16.22
N ASN A 213 -17.78 6.10 -15.26
CA ASN A 213 -18.92 5.55 -14.56
C ASN A 213 -20.18 6.01 -15.27
N MET A 214 -21.04 5.06 -15.63
CA MET A 214 -22.39 5.37 -16.07
C MET A 214 -23.11 6.02 -14.89
N ARG A 215 -23.47 7.30 -15.01
CA ARG A 215 -24.31 7.96 -14.03
C ARG A 215 -25.70 7.36 -14.13
N ILE A 216 -26.10 6.58 -13.12
CA ILE A 216 -27.47 6.11 -13.00
C ILE A 216 -28.28 7.29 -12.48
N VAL A 217 -28.99 7.99 -13.37
CA VAL A 217 -30.02 8.93 -12.97
C VAL A 217 -31.18 8.07 -12.47
N SER A 218 -31.29 7.88 -11.16
CA SER A 218 -32.53 7.37 -10.57
C SER A 218 -33.65 8.25 -11.09
N ASN A 219 -34.61 7.63 -11.79
CA ASN A 219 -35.71 8.32 -12.46
C ASN A 219 -36.18 9.47 -11.56
N PRO A 220 -36.11 10.74 -12.00
CA PRO A 220 -36.50 11.86 -11.15
C PRO A 220 -37.88 11.53 -10.65
N GLN A 221 -38.04 11.47 -9.31
CA GLN A 221 -39.32 11.20 -8.70
C GLN A 221 -40.34 12.04 -9.44
N THR A 222 -41.24 11.36 -10.17
CA THR A 222 -42.34 12.02 -10.88
C THR A 222 -42.91 13.00 -9.87
N PRO A 223 -42.90 14.32 -10.15
CA PRO A 223 -43.24 15.34 -9.16
C PRO A 223 -44.49 14.86 -8.45
N ASN A 224 -44.30 14.56 -7.16
CA ASN A 224 -45.32 13.97 -6.33
C ASN A 224 -46.57 14.80 -6.58
N GLN A 225 -47.59 14.18 -7.19
CA GLN A 225 -48.92 14.76 -7.22
C GLN A 225 -49.17 15.17 -5.78
N GLN A 226 -49.20 16.49 -5.53
CA GLN A 226 -49.61 17.03 -4.25
C GLN A 226 -51.05 16.55 -4.05
N ILE A 227 -51.21 15.37 -3.46
CA ILE A 227 -52.43 14.97 -2.80
C ILE A 227 -52.65 16.09 -1.81
N SER A 228 -53.66 16.90 -2.14
CA SER A 228 -54.04 18.08 -1.41
C SER A 228 -54.28 17.66 0.03
N GLN A 229 -53.32 17.93 0.91
CA GLN A 229 -53.57 17.80 2.34
C GLN A 229 -54.65 18.83 2.68
N PRO A 230 -55.74 18.43 3.34
CA PRO A 230 -56.75 19.36 3.78
C PRO A 230 -56.07 20.40 4.69
N ARG A 231 -56.24 21.66 4.28
CA ARG A 231 -55.73 22.87 4.91
C ARG A 231 -55.99 22.83 6.42
N GLN A 232 -54.97 22.54 7.22
CA GLN A 232 -55.05 22.77 8.66
C GLN A 232 -55.17 24.29 8.89
N ALA A 233 -56.09 24.67 9.76
CA ALA A 233 -56.38 26.06 10.08
C ALA A 233 -55.12 26.76 10.66
N PRO A 234 -54.93 28.06 10.38
CA PRO A 234 -53.76 28.80 10.80
C PRO A 234 -53.66 28.86 12.32
N VAL A 235 -52.50 28.42 12.85
CA VAL A 235 -52.08 28.67 14.22
C VAL A 235 -51.57 30.12 14.30
N PRO A 236 -51.98 30.90 15.32
CA PRO A 236 -51.58 32.30 15.46
C PRO A 236 -50.07 32.47 15.75
N PRO A 237 -49.47 33.59 15.33
CA PRO A 237 -48.03 33.84 15.48
C PRO A 237 -47.67 34.12 16.94
N SER A 238 -46.74 33.35 17.49
CA SER A 238 -46.05 33.68 18.73
C SER A 238 -44.86 34.59 18.43
N THR A 239 -45.00 35.84 18.85
CA THR A 239 -43.97 36.88 18.87
C THR A 239 -42.85 36.53 19.85
N SER A 240 -41.62 36.40 19.37
CA SER A 240 -40.40 36.68 20.15
C SER A 240 -39.23 36.91 19.19
N GLN A 241 -39.06 38.17 18.79
CA GLN A 241 -37.85 38.68 18.18
C GLN A 241 -36.84 39.01 19.29
N THR A 242 -35.58 38.64 19.11
CA THR A 242 -34.44 39.29 19.82
C THR A 242 -33.37 39.64 18.78
N PRO A 243 -32.80 40.86 18.78
CA PRO A 243 -31.92 41.33 17.71
C PRO A 243 -30.43 41.32 18.07
N ASN A 244 -29.62 41.32 17.00
CA ASN A 244 -28.27 41.90 16.84
C ASN A 244 -27.04 41.21 17.45
N ARG A 245 -26.09 40.86 16.55
CA ARG A 245 -24.69 41.32 16.66
C ARG A 245 -23.96 41.27 15.30
N PRO A 246 -23.41 42.38 14.81
CA PRO A 246 -22.44 42.39 13.70
C PRO A 246 -21.01 42.38 14.25
N THR A 247 -20.14 41.55 13.68
CA THR A 247 -18.69 41.62 13.90
C THR A 247 -18.01 41.90 12.56
N GLN A 248 -17.55 43.13 12.39
CA GLN A 248 -16.44 43.48 11.48
C GLN A 248 -15.11 43.20 12.19
N ILE A 249 -14.06 42.83 11.45
CA ILE A 249 -12.61 43.08 11.67
C ILE A 249 -11.88 42.36 10.52
N THR A 250 -11.43 43.06 9.47
CA THR A 250 -10.12 43.71 9.25
C THR A 250 -9.20 42.85 8.37
N GLN A 251 -8.99 43.31 7.14
CA GLN A 251 -7.97 42.85 6.20
C GLN A 251 -6.61 43.50 6.53
N ALA A 252 -5.52 42.76 6.36
CA ALA A 252 -4.17 43.30 6.27
C ALA A 252 -3.42 42.64 5.09
N PRO A 253 -2.76 43.41 4.21
CA PRO A 253 -1.93 42.87 3.13
C PRO A 253 -0.47 42.78 3.57
N ASN A 254 0.17 41.63 3.37
CA ASN A 254 1.61 41.50 3.58
C ASN A 254 2.33 41.35 2.22
N ARG A 255 3.05 42.42 1.83
CA ARG A 255 4.05 42.42 0.75
C ARG A 255 5.43 42.18 1.37
N ARG A 256 6.26 41.32 0.77
CA ARG A 256 7.73 41.50 0.71
C ARG A 256 8.38 40.53 -0.31
N PRO A 257 9.65 40.75 -0.71
CA PRO A 257 10.01 40.97 -2.11
C PRO A 257 10.95 39.91 -2.69
N ALA A 258 11.16 40.03 -4.00
CA ALA A 258 12.16 39.32 -4.79
C ALA A 258 13.59 39.49 -4.22
N GLN A 259 14.34 38.40 -4.20
CA GLN A 259 15.80 38.42 -4.11
C GLN A 259 16.38 37.74 -5.36
N THR A 260 17.02 38.57 -6.18
CA THR A 260 18.00 38.20 -7.20
C THR A 260 19.36 38.00 -6.55
N GLY A 261 20.00 36.87 -6.79
CA GLY A 261 21.37 36.59 -6.37
C GLY A 261 22.11 35.83 -7.47
N THR A 262 22.98 36.54 -8.17
CA THR A 262 24.00 36.07 -9.12
C THR A 262 25.31 35.81 -8.38
N GLY A 263 26.02 34.74 -8.76
CA GLY A 263 27.40 34.38 -8.39
C GLY A 263 27.64 32.95 -8.88
N GLU A 264 28.24 32.71 -10.04
CA GLU A 264 29.66 32.86 -10.44
C GLU A 264 30.62 31.98 -9.63
N GLU A 265 31.08 30.93 -10.32
CA GLU A 265 32.38 30.22 -10.31
C GLU A 265 33.16 30.06 -8.99
N THR A 266 33.63 28.85 -8.67
CA THR A 266 34.95 28.32 -9.09
C THR A 266 35.22 26.91 -8.49
N GLU A 267 36.00 26.13 -9.23
CA GLU A 267 37.10 25.26 -8.78
C GLU A 267 36.90 23.81 -8.31
N THR A 268 37.46 22.95 -9.17
CA THR A 268 37.90 21.56 -9.07
C THR A 268 38.80 21.27 -7.86
N GLN A 269 38.59 20.17 -7.13
CA GLN A 269 39.70 19.45 -6.49
C GLN A 269 39.44 17.95 -6.25
N ASN A 270 40.52 17.20 -6.39
CA ASN A 270 40.68 15.75 -6.53
C ASN A 270 40.78 14.99 -5.19
N GLN A 271 40.11 13.82 -5.12
CA GLN A 271 40.52 12.53 -4.49
C GLN A 271 40.74 12.42 -2.96
N PRO A 272 40.79 11.20 -2.32
CA PRO A 272 40.90 9.84 -2.87
C PRO A 272 39.94 8.75 -2.33
N ARG A 273 39.94 7.61 -3.05
CA ARG A 273 39.29 6.31 -2.79
C ARG A 273 39.63 5.72 -1.40
N GLN A 274 38.60 5.28 -0.67
CA GLN A 274 38.75 4.35 0.45
C GLN A 274 38.22 2.95 0.10
N ARG A 275 38.97 1.95 0.56
CA ARG A 275 38.83 0.51 0.30
C ARG A 275 37.97 -0.09 1.42
N ILE A 276 36.76 -0.54 1.12
CA ILE A 276 35.88 -1.18 2.12
C ILE A 276 35.94 -2.69 1.97
N THR A 277 36.44 -3.35 3.00
CA THR A 277 36.45 -4.81 3.17
C THR A 277 35.09 -5.24 3.74
N GLN A 278 34.32 -6.05 3.00
CA GLN A 278 33.05 -6.62 3.47
C GLN A 278 33.29 -7.93 4.25
N GLN A 279 32.82 -7.98 5.49
CA GLN A 279 32.58 -9.23 6.22
C GLN A 279 31.07 -9.42 6.39
N GLN A 280 30.55 -10.55 5.91
CA GLN A 280 29.18 -11.01 6.18
C GLN A 280 29.16 -11.83 7.47
N PRO A 281 28.10 -11.72 8.29
CA PRO A 281 27.74 -12.77 9.23
C PRO A 281 26.56 -13.63 8.72
N PRO A 282 26.48 -14.90 9.19
CA PRO A 282 25.52 -15.89 8.72
C PRO A 282 24.12 -15.71 9.33
N ARG A 283 23.09 -16.10 8.57
CA ARG A 283 21.71 -16.30 9.04
C ARG A 283 21.55 -17.69 9.64
N GLN A 284 20.69 -17.82 10.66
CA GLN A 284 19.93 -19.04 11.01
C GLN A 284 18.69 -18.68 11.88
N PRO A 285 17.70 -19.59 12.04
CA PRO A 285 16.26 -19.28 11.91
C PRO A 285 15.43 -19.37 13.22
N VAL A 286 14.11 -19.12 13.11
CA VAL A 286 12.97 -19.92 13.67
C VAL A 286 11.80 -19.09 14.27
N THR A 287 10.62 -19.29 13.66
CA THR A 287 9.25 -19.60 14.16
C THR A 287 8.75 -19.22 15.59
N GLN A 288 7.86 -18.21 15.63
CA GLN A 288 6.47 -18.06 16.18
C GLN A 288 5.94 -18.40 17.62
N LEU A 289 5.14 -17.41 18.13
CA LEU A 289 3.84 -17.39 18.90
C LEU A 289 3.81 -17.70 20.43
N PRO A 290 2.74 -17.28 21.17
CA PRO A 290 2.03 -15.97 21.22
C PRO A 290 1.87 -15.43 22.67
N ASN A 291 1.50 -14.15 22.86
CA ASN A 291 0.62 -13.83 24.00
C ASN A 291 -0.21 -12.54 23.89
N ASN A 292 -1.45 -12.69 24.36
CA ASN A 292 -2.56 -11.74 24.43
C ASN A 292 -2.31 -10.55 25.36
N ARG A 293 -2.70 -9.34 24.95
CA ARG A 293 -3.35 -8.33 25.81
C ARG A 293 -4.02 -7.22 24.99
N ARG A 294 -5.28 -6.95 25.32
CA ARG A 294 -6.17 -5.89 24.81
C ARG A 294 -5.82 -4.55 25.49
N PRO A 295 -5.95 -3.41 24.78
CA PRO A 295 -6.65 -2.30 25.43
C PRO A 295 -7.61 -1.49 24.54
N ALA A 296 -8.55 -0.88 25.27
CA ALA A 296 -9.54 0.16 25.04
C ALA A 296 -9.69 0.82 23.66
N GLN A 297 -10.95 0.84 23.19
CA GLN A 297 -11.46 1.67 22.10
C GLN A 297 -11.91 3.03 22.65
N THR A 298 -11.51 4.11 21.97
CA THR A 298 -12.16 5.42 22.05
C THR A 298 -12.53 5.85 20.62
N GLY A 299 -13.82 6.08 20.38
CA GLY A 299 -14.37 6.65 19.14
C GLY A 299 -14.11 8.15 19.02
N THR A 300 -14.61 8.91 18.05
CA THR A 300 -15.53 8.72 16.91
C THR A 300 -15.40 10.00 16.06
N GLY A 301 -15.56 9.90 14.74
CA GLY A 301 -16.00 11.03 13.92
C GLY A 301 -15.12 11.32 12.70
N ASP A 302 -15.28 10.54 11.62
CA ASP A 302 -15.03 10.92 10.22
C ASP A 302 -15.51 9.81 9.23
N ASP A 303 -16.60 9.10 9.55
CA ASP A 303 -16.88 7.79 8.90
C ASP A 303 -17.56 7.88 7.51
N ASN A 304 -18.21 9.00 7.15
CA ASN A 304 -19.08 9.06 5.96
C ASN A 304 -18.35 9.09 4.60
N GLU A 305 -17.20 9.78 4.49
CA GLU A 305 -16.47 9.86 3.21
C GLU A 305 -15.83 8.50 2.86
N SER A 306 -15.40 7.78 3.89
CA SER A 306 -14.84 6.43 3.75
C SER A 306 -15.86 5.41 3.23
N GLU A 307 -17.16 5.59 3.51
CA GLU A 307 -18.21 4.66 3.12
C GLU A 307 -18.59 4.81 1.64
N ILE A 308 -18.67 6.05 1.13
CA ILE A 308 -18.99 6.33 -0.28
C ILE A 308 -17.89 5.78 -1.20
N GLU A 309 -16.63 5.95 -0.81
CA GLU A 309 -15.51 5.41 -1.60
C GLU A 309 -15.52 3.87 -1.60
N GLN A 310 -15.79 3.25 -0.46
CA GLN A 310 -15.94 1.79 -0.37
C GLN A 310 -17.09 1.26 -1.22
N GLN A 311 -18.24 1.93 -1.24
CA GLN A 311 -19.36 1.55 -2.08
C GLN A 311 -19.00 1.68 -3.57
N THR A 312 -18.31 2.75 -3.96
CA THR A 312 -17.85 2.97 -5.34
C THR A 312 -16.84 1.89 -5.77
N GLU A 313 -15.94 1.49 -4.87
CA GLU A 313 -14.97 0.44 -5.11
C GLU A 313 -15.64 -0.93 -5.22
N ARG A 314 -16.57 -1.27 -4.31
CA ARG A 314 -17.38 -2.51 -4.41
C ARG A 314 -18.16 -2.57 -5.72
N GLN A 315 -18.76 -1.46 -6.15
CA GLN A 315 -19.46 -1.39 -7.44
C GLN A 315 -18.51 -1.58 -8.62
N THR A 316 -17.30 -1.01 -8.54
CA THR A 316 -16.27 -1.17 -9.58
C THR A 316 -15.86 -2.64 -9.67
N LEU A 317 -15.56 -3.28 -8.53
CA LEU A 317 -15.18 -4.68 -8.45
C LEU A 317 -16.29 -5.65 -8.88
N ARG A 318 -17.58 -5.31 -8.61
CA ARG A 318 -18.72 -6.11 -9.06
C ARG A 318 -18.86 -6.18 -10.58
N ARG A 319 -18.48 -5.13 -11.30
CA ARG A 319 -18.57 -5.09 -12.78
C ARG A 319 -17.51 -5.94 -13.48
N LEU A 320 -16.52 -6.46 -12.74
CA LEU A 320 -15.38 -7.18 -13.27
C LEU A 320 -15.61 -8.71 -13.32
N ASN A 321 -16.75 -9.19 -12.80
CA ASN A 321 -17.25 -10.53 -13.14
C ASN A 321 -18.29 -10.38 -14.27
N PRO A 322 -17.90 -10.47 -15.56
CA PRO A 322 -18.90 -10.74 -16.58
C PRO A 322 -19.49 -12.10 -16.23
N ILE A 323 -20.82 -12.16 -16.11
CA ILE A 323 -21.56 -13.41 -15.97
C ILE A 323 -21.20 -14.25 -17.20
N THR A 324 -20.25 -15.17 -17.08
CA THR A 324 -20.00 -16.24 -18.05
C THR A 324 -21.15 -17.24 -17.92
N GLY A 325 -22.29 -16.86 -18.47
CA GLY A 325 -23.54 -17.58 -18.35
C GLY A 325 -24.44 -17.26 -19.54
N ALA A 326 -23.94 -17.51 -20.75
CA ALA A 326 -24.75 -17.66 -21.95
C ALA A 326 -23.96 -18.48 -22.98
N GLY A 327 -24.07 -19.79 -22.86
CA GLY A 327 -23.62 -20.76 -23.84
C GLY A 327 -24.53 -21.98 -23.74
N ASN A 328 -25.65 -21.91 -24.46
CA ASN A 328 -26.44 -23.07 -24.87
C ASN A 328 -25.67 -23.85 -25.93
#